data_AF-A0A9W6TUW7-F1
#
_entry.id   AF-A0A9W6TUW7-F1
#
_cell.length_a   1.000
_cell.length_b   1.000
_cell.length_c   1.000
_cell.angle_alpha   90.00
_cell.angle_beta   90.00
_cell.angle_gamma   90.00
#
_symmetry.space_group_name_H-M   'P 1'
#
loop_
_entity.id
_entity.type
_entity.pdbx_description
1 polymer ?
#
loop_
_entity_poly.entity_id
_entity_poly.type
_entity_poly.pdbx_seq_one_letter_code
_entity_poly.pdbx_strand_id
1 'polypeptide(L)'
;MSIHGQSIFDVFAKPVVSDDGISVRYAGFATIIQGDKQFTYAVINGATYVEDSVGNDSTSVATKTVRCLDSITPFNSIVAALNTVKVIPSTPSIVEDEYIDCSSGTLLKTSTPFGGLNFTLCSSADGFIAYGGDITMAVQYLKSSPRPNDARH
;
A
#
# COMPACT_ATOMS: atom_id res chain seq x y z
N MET A 1 5.94 12.41 1.72
CA MET A 1 4.86 12.56 0.70
C MET A 1 3.54 12.88 1.41
N SER A 2 2.62 13.63 0.79
CA SER A 2 1.24 13.75 1.29
C SER A 2 0.23 13.60 0.16
N ILE A 3 -0.88 12.92 0.43
CA ILE A 3 -2.01 12.76 -0.50
C ILE A 3 -3.21 13.41 0.18
N HIS A 4 -3.82 14.40 -0.47
CA HIS A 4 -4.91 15.19 0.13
C HIS A 4 -4.57 15.77 1.53
N GLY A 5 -3.29 16.07 1.78
CA GLY A 5 -2.81 16.61 3.06
C GLY A 5 -2.51 15.56 4.13
N GLN A 6 -2.81 14.28 3.88
CA GLN A 6 -2.49 13.18 4.79
C GLN A 6 -1.13 12.57 4.44
N SER A 7 -0.27 12.39 5.44
CA SER A 7 1.02 11.70 5.33
C SER A 7 0.96 10.25 5.83
N ILE A 8 -0.07 9.90 6.59
CA ILE A 8 -0.32 8.56 7.12
C ILE A 8 -1.72 8.16 6.64
N PHE A 9 -1.82 7.02 5.97
CA PHE A 9 -3.08 6.48 5.47
C PHE A 9 -2.95 4.97 5.27
N ASP A 10 -4.08 4.28 5.38
CA ASP A 10 -4.14 2.84 5.15
C ASP A 10 -4.51 2.49 3.72
N VAL A 11 -3.94 1.38 3.26
CA VAL A 11 -4.23 0.79 1.96
C VAL A 11 -4.60 -0.67 2.18
N PHE A 12 -5.79 -1.04 1.75
CA PHE A 12 -6.24 -2.43 1.78
C PHE A 12 -6.06 -3.04 0.41
N ALA A 13 -5.43 -4.21 0.37
CA ALA A 13 -5.17 -4.92 -0.87
C ALA A 13 -5.50 -6.41 -0.71
N LYS A 14 -6.19 -6.96 -1.69
CA LYS A 14 -6.55 -8.38 -1.81
C LYS A 14 -5.89 -8.95 -3.06
N PRO A 15 -5.05 -10.00 -2.94
CA PRO A 15 -4.54 -10.70 -4.10
C PRO A 15 -5.69 -11.41 -4.85
N VAL A 16 -5.68 -11.29 -6.16
CA VAL A 16 -6.57 -11.94 -7.12
C VAL A 16 -5.69 -12.73 -8.07
N VAL A 17 -5.70 -14.05 -7.91
CA VAL A 17 -4.96 -14.97 -8.77
C VAL A 17 -5.74 -15.17 -10.06
N SER A 18 -5.07 -15.13 -11.21
CA SER A 18 -5.69 -15.47 -12.50
C SER A 18 -6.10 -16.93 -12.57
N ASP A 19 -7.04 -17.25 -13.46
CA ASP A 19 -7.57 -18.61 -13.63
C ASP A 19 -6.49 -19.64 -14.00
N ASP A 20 -5.43 -19.20 -14.70
CA ASP A 20 -4.28 -20.03 -15.04
C ASP A 20 -3.31 -20.26 -13.86
N GLY A 21 -3.48 -19.54 -12.75
CA GLY A 21 -2.60 -19.61 -11.59
C GLY A 21 -1.22 -18.95 -11.76
N ILE A 22 -0.96 -18.29 -12.90
CA ILE A 22 0.38 -17.81 -13.27
C ILE A 22 0.58 -16.34 -12.88
N SER A 23 -0.50 -15.57 -12.75
CA SER A 23 -0.42 -14.15 -12.42
C SER A 23 -1.24 -13.78 -11.19
N VAL A 24 -0.75 -12.79 -10.44
CA VAL A 24 -1.47 -12.20 -9.31
C VAL A 24 -1.66 -10.72 -9.60
N ARG A 25 -2.91 -10.28 -9.52
CA ARG A 25 -3.28 -8.86 -9.49
C ARG A 25 -3.75 -8.51 -8.09
N TYR A 26 -3.75 -7.24 -7.75
CA TYR A 26 -4.32 -6.78 -6.49
C TYR A 26 -5.56 -5.95 -6.78
N ALA A 27 -6.67 -6.34 -6.17
CA ALA A 27 -7.79 -5.43 -5.97
C ALA A 27 -7.53 -4.70 -4.66
N GLY A 28 -7.75 -3.40 -4.61
CA GLY A 28 -7.44 -2.64 -3.40
C GLY A 28 -8.18 -1.34 -3.32
N PHE A 29 -8.19 -0.75 -2.14
CA PHE A 29 -8.75 0.56 -1.92
C PHE A 29 -8.01 1.30 -0.80
N ALA A 30 -8.04 2.62 -0.88
CA ALA A 30 -7.55 3.53 0.13
C ALA A 30 -8.52 4.70 0.24
N THR A 31 -8.86 5.07 1.46
CA THR A 31 -9.77 6.18 1.74
C THR A 31 -8.98 7.27 2.44
N ILE A 32 -9.10 8.51 1.94
CA ILE A 32 -8.40 9.66 2.49
C ILE A 32 -9.43 10.78 2.73
N ILE A 33 -9.41 11.33 3.94
CA ILE A 33 -10.33 12.40 4.36
C ILE A 33 -9.57 13.74 4.37
N GLN A 34 -10.17 14.75 3.75
CA GLN A 34 -9.68 16.13 3.73
C GLN A 34 -10.83 17.09 4.05
N GLY A 35 -10.93 17.49 5.32
CA GLY A 35 -12.05 18.30 5.78
C GLY A 35 -13.37 17.54 5.69
N ASP A 36 -14.31 18.03 4.88
CA ASP A 36 -15.62 17.44 4.61
C ASP A 36 -15.66 16.56 3.35
N LYS A 37 -14.51 16.39 2.67
CA LYS A 37 -14.37 15.55 1.48
C LYS A 37 -13.72 14.22 1.82
N GLN A 38 -14.25 13.16 1.21
CA GLN A 38 -13.71 11.83 1.25
C GLN A 38 -13.29 11.41 -0.16
N PHE A 39 -12.04 10.97 -0.31
CA PHE A 39 -11.49 10.44 -1.54
C PHE A 39 -11.24 8.95 -1.38
N THR A 40 -11.93 8.11 -2.15
CA THR A 40 -11.72 6.66 -2.17
C THR A 40 -11.06 6.28 -3.48
N TYR A 41 -9.80 5.88 -3.41
CA TYR A 41 -9.06 5.28 -4.52
C TYR A 41 -9.34 3.79 -4.54
N ALA A 42 -9.64 3.23 -5.71
CA ALA A 42 -9.90 1.80 -5.85
C ALA A 42 -9.24 1.23 -7.10
N VAL A 43 -8.70 0.02 -6.98
CA VAL A 43 -8.27 -0.82 -8.10
C VAL A 43 -9.20 -2.02 -8.17
N ILE A 44 -9.96 -2.12 -9.25
CA ILE A 44 -10.95 -3.19 -9.46
C ILE A 44 -10.72 -3.75 -10.85
N ASN A 45 -10.48 -5.06 -10.95
CA ASN A 45 -10.19 -5.76 -12.22
C ASN A 45 -9.03 -5.13 -13.02
N GLY A 46 -8.08 -4.50 -12.34
CA GLY A 46 -6.94 -3.80 -12.95
C GLY A 46 -7.27 -2.40 -13.50
N ALA A 47 -8.50 -1.94 -13.39
CA ALA A 47 -8.87 -0.55 -13.66
C ALA A 47 -8.83 0.26 -12.36
N THR A 48 -8.44 1.53 -12.47
CA THR A 48 -8.31 2.43 -11.33
C THR A 48 -9.37 3.51 -11.35
N TYR A 49 -9.97 3.75 -10.19
CA TYR A 49 -11.01 4.74 -9.98
C TYR A 49 -10.65 5.61 -8.79
N VAL A 50 -11.10 6.86 -8.82
CA VAL A 50 -11.25 7.65 -7.62
C VAL A 50 -12.70 8.13 -7.51
N GLU A 51 -13.25 7.91 -6.34
CA GLU A 51 -14.52 8.46 -5.91
C GLU A 51 -14.26 9.66 -4.99
N ASP A 52 -14.85 10.80 -5.32
CA ASP A 52 -14.91 11.99 -4.47
C ASP A 52 -16.34 12.11 -3.96
N SER A 53 -16.49 12.21 -2.64
CA SER A 53 -17.77 12.49 -2.01
C SER A 53 -17.67 13.63 -0.99
N VAL A 54 -18.68 14.49 -1.01
CA VAL A 54 -18.86 15.55 0.00
C VAL A 54 -19.83 15.04 1.07
N GLY A 55 -19.35 14.93 2.29
CA GLY A 55 -20.04 14.31 3.42
C GLY A 55 -19.11 13.36 4.18
N ASN A 56 -19.36 13.21 5.48
CA ASN A 56 -18.62 12.31 6.38
C ASN A 56 -19.58 11.34 7.08
N ASP A 57 -19.10 10.50 8.00
CA ASP A 57 -19.94 9.52 8.72
C ASP A 57 -21.13 10.13 9.49
N SER A 58 -21.13 11.44 9.72
CA SER A 58 -22.17 12.18 10.43
C SER A 58 -23.11 12.98 9.52
N THR A 59 -22.85 13.04 8.21
CA THR A 59 -23.62 13.85 7.25
C THR A 59 -23.99 13.03 6.02
N SER A 60 -25.23 13.19 5.54
CA SER A 60 -25.67 12.54 4.31
C SER A 60 -24.75 12.94 3.15
N VAL A 61 -24.25 11.97 2.39
CA VAL A 61 -23.42 12.23 1.20
C VAL A 61 -24.20 13.13 0.25
N ALA A 62 -23.78 14.37 0.11
CA ALA A 62 -24.49 15.38 -0.67
C ALA A 62 -24.23 15.22 -2.17
N THR A 63 -23.02 14.78 -2.52
CA THR A 63 -22.60 14.52 -3.89
C THR A 63 -21.55 13.40 -3.93
N LYS A 64 -21.58 12.58 -4.99
CA LYS A 64 -20.62 11.51 -5.24
C LYS A 64 -20.24 11.52 -6.72
N THR A 65 -18.96 11.69 -7.02
CA THR A 65 -18.43 11.69 -8.38
C THR A 65 -17.39 10.60 -8.51
N VAL A 66 -17.53 9.75 -9.54
CA VAL A 66 -16.54 8.71 -9.84
C VAL A 66 -15.85 9.06 -11.14
N ARG A 67 -14.52 9.02 -11.14
CA ARG A 67 -13.70 9.20 -12.34
C ARG A 67 -12.67 8.08 -12.46
N CYS A 68 -12.43 7.62 -13.67
CA CYS A 68 -11.32 6.73 -13.97
C CYS A 68 -10.00 7.51 -13.81
N LEU A 69 -8.99 6.85 -13.27
CA LEU A 69 -7.63 7.36 -13.29
C LEU A 69 -6.86 6.64 -14.40
N ASP A 70 -6.05 7.39 -15.14
CA ASP A 70 -5.06 6.79 -16.01
C ASP A 70 -4.14 5.90 -15.17
N SER A 71 -3.76 4.76 -15.74
CA SER A 71 -3.16 3.62 -15.03
C SER A 71 -2.18 4.05 -13.92
N ILE A 72 -2.54 3.75 -12.67
CA ILE A 72 -1.56 3.74 -11.59
C ILE A 72 -0.75 2.44 -11.72
N THR A 73 0.36 2.55 -12.45
CA THR A 73 1.44 1.56 -12.55
C THR A 73 1.98 0.99 -11.22
N PRO A 74 1.92 1.67 -10.05
CA PRO A 74 2.57 1.17 -8.84
C PRO A 74 2.12 -0.23 -8.40
N PHE A 75 0.82 -0.53 -8.30
CA PHE A 75 0.39 -1.79 -7.65
C PHE A 75 0.93 -3.06 -8.31
N ASN A 76 1.00 -3.13 -9.64
CA ASN A 76 1.56 -4.31 -10.31
C ASN A 76 3.09 -4.39 -10.15
N SER A 77 3.76 -3.23 -10.01
CA SER A 77 5.21 -3.18 -9.81
C SER A 77 5.65 -3.60 -8.41
N ILE A 78 4.75 -3.60 -7.41
CA ILE A 78 5.10 -4.04 -6.04
C ILE A 78 5.41 -5.53 -6.02
N VAL A 79 4.63 -6.35 -6.74
CA VAL A 79 4.83 -7.80 -6.84
C VAL A 79 6.15 -8.09 -7.53
N ALA A 80 6.44 -7.37 -8.60
CA ALA A 80 7.71 -7.48 -9.30
C ALA A 80 8.88 -7.14 -8.37
N ALA A 81 8.80 -6.03 -7.61
CA ALA A 81 9.85 -5.64 -6.68
C ALA A 81 10.05 -6.68 -5.56
N LEU A 82 8.95 -7.16 -4.95
CA LEU A 82 8.97 -8.18 -3.91
C LEU A 82 9.56 -9.50 -4.40
N ASN A 83 9.33 -9.90 -5.66
CA ASN A 83 9.91 -11.11 -6.23
C ASN A 83 11.43 -11.02 -6.48
N THR A 84 12.03 -9.85 -6.32
CA THR A 84 13.48 -9.64 -6.54
C THR A 84 14.26 -9.41 -5.24
N VAL A 85 13.61 -9.55 -4.09
CA VAL A 85 14.26 -9.28 -2.81
C VAL A 85 15.38 -10.28 -2.54
N LYS A 86 16.45 -9.80 -1.89
CA LYS A 86 17.58 -10.61 -1.46
C LYS A 86 17.84 -10.41 0.02
N VAL A 87 18.16 -11.50 0.71
CA VAL A 87 18.57 -11.46 2.13
C VAL A 87 19.87 -10.65 2.25
N ILE A 88 19.92 -9.78 3.25
CA ILE A 88 21.12 -9.01 3.60
C ILE A 88 21.51 -9.25 5.07
N PRO A 89 22.81 -9.11 5.43
CA PRO A 89 23.26 -9.33 6.80
C PRO A 89 22.64 -8.35 7.80
N SER A 90 22.24 -8.85 8.98
CA SER A 90 21.55 -8.10 10.04
C SER A 90 22.45 -7.19 10.90
N THR A 91 23.71 -6.98 10.50
CA THR A 91 24.64 -6.05 11.19
C THR A 91 24.08 -4.63 11.12
N PRO A 92 24.25 -3.77 12.17
CA PRO A 92 23.37 -2.63 12.45
C PRO A 92 22.99 -1.94 11.15
N SER A 93 21.75 -2.21 10.75
CA SER A 93 21.31 -1.94 9.39
C SER A 93 20.82 -0.51 9.37
N ILE A 94 21.81 0.38 9.29
CA ILE A 94 21.57 1.78 9.05
C ILE A 94 21.06 1.88 7.62
N VAL A 95 19.78 2.21 7.49
CA VAL A 95 19.19 2.59 6.21
C VAL A 95 18.94 4.07 6.32
N GLU A 96 19.61 4.85 5.47
CA GLU A 96 19.40 6.29 5.39
C GLU A 96 19.55 6.99 6.76
N ASP A 97 20.60 6.61 7.51
CA ASP A 97 20.94 7.15 8.83
C ASP A 97 19.96 6.82 9.98
N GLU A 98 18.96 5.96 9.73
CA GLU A 98 18.06 5.43 10.76
C GLU A 98 18.38 3.96 11.11
N TYR A 99 18.34 3.64 12.40
CA TYR A 99 18.54 2.28 12.88
C TYR A 99 17.27 1.45 12.65
N ILE A 100 17.35 0.44 11.78
CA ILE A 100 16.26 -0.53 11.64
C ILE A 100 16.46 -1.67 12.65
N ASP A 101 15.53 -1.80 13.59
CA ASP A 101 15.40 -3.00 14.42
C ASP A 101 14.63 -4.08 13.65
N CYS A 102 15.35 -5.09 13.18
CA CYS A 102 14.78 -6.31 12.57
C CYS A 102 15.17 -7.57 13.34
N SER A 103 15.25 -7.48 14.66
CA SER A 103 15.72 -8.57 15.54
C SER A 103 14.88 -9.85 15.45
N SER A 104 13.57 -9.74 15.19
CA SER A 104 12.65 -10.88 15.09
C SER A 104 12.36 -11.33 13.65
N GLY A 105 12.97 -10.69 12.66
CA GLY A 105 12.64 -10.86 11.25
C GLY A 105 13.82 -11.22 10.35
N THR A 106 13.54 -11.28 9.05
CA THR A 106 14.57 -11.40 8.01
C THR A 106 14.73 -10.06 7.31
N LEU A 107 15.96 -9.57 7.26
CA LEU A 107 16.28 -8.34 6.55
C LEU A 107 16.53 -8.64 5.07
N LEU A 108 15.80 -7.93 4.22
CA LEU A 108 15.74 -8.13 2.78
C LEU A 108 15.94 -6.77 2.08
N LYS A 109 16.45 -6.79 0.86
CA LYS A 109 16.53 -5.58 0.01
C LYS A 109 15.99 -5.87 -1.38
N THR A 110 15.17 -4.98 -1.93
CA THR A 110 14.70 -5.09 -3.32
C THR A 110 15.87 -4.97 -4.29
N SER A 111 15.95 -5.86 -5.29
CA SER A 111 16.95 -5.72 -6.36
C SER A 111 16.47 -4.82 -7.49
N THR A 112 15.16 -4.64 -7.65
CA THR A 112 14.54 -3.70 -8.60
C THR A 112 13.78 -2.60 -7.86
N PRO A 113 13.94 -1.32 -8.25
CA PRO A 113 13.25 -0.22 -7.60
C PRO A 113 11.73 -0.31 -7.74
N PHE A 114 11.02 0.02 -6.67
CA PHE A 114 9.57 0.25 -6.65
C PHE A 114 9.30 1.74 -6.57
N GLY A 115 8.51 2.30 -7.49
CA GLY A 115 8.29 3.75 -7.54
C GLY A 115 9.59 4.57 -7.67
N GLY A 116 10.65 3.97 -8.24
CA GLY A 116 11.97 4.59 -8.36
C GLY A 116 12.87 4.48 -7.11
N LEU A 117 12.41 3.85 -6.03
CA LEU A 117 13.14 3.69 -4.78
C LEU A 117 13.50 2.23 -4.51
N ASN A 118 14.67 1.99 -3.92
CA ASN A 118 15.00 0.68 -3.37
C ASN A 118 14.50 0.61 -1.93
N PHE A 119 13.85 -0.49 -1.58
CA PHE A 119 13.34 -0.71 -0.23
C PHE A 119 14.20 -1.72 0.51
N THR A 120 14.44 -1.44 1.78
CA THR A 120 14.87 -2.43 2.77
C THR A 120 13.64 -2.92 3.51
N LEU A 121 13.46 -4.24 3.59
CA LEU A 121 12.32 -4.87 4.22
C LEU A 121 12.76 -5.62 5.47
N CYS A 122 12.05 -5.45 6.56
CA CYS A 122 12.07 -6.35 7.70
C CYS A 122 10.84 -7.25 7.67
N SER A 123 11.01 -8.52 7.30
CA SER A 123 9.91 -9.48 7.17
C SER A 123 9.72 -10.33 8.42
N SER A 124 8.46 -10.54 8.81
CA SER A 124 8.03 -11.47 9.87
C SER A 124 6.92 -12.40 9.34
N ALA A 125 6.37 -13.25 10.21
CA ALA A 125 5.30 -14.18 9.83
C ALA A 125 3.97 -13.49 9.50
N ASP A 126 3.68 -12.35 10.15
CA ASP A 126 2.40 -11.65 10.06
C ASP A 126 2.45 -10.46 9.08
N GLY A 127 3.58 -10.25 8.40
CA GLY A 127 3.75 -9.12 7.50
C GLY A 127 5.21 -8.69 7.35
N PHE A 128 5.41 -7.43 6.98
CA PHE A 128 6.73 -6.83 6.88
C PHE A 128 6.68 -5.31 7.03
N ILE A 129 7.78 -4.69 7.40
CA ILE A 129 7.97 -3.25 7.32
C ILE A 129 8.96 -2.96 6.19
N ALA A 130 8.62 -2.05 5.28
CA ALA A 130 9.49 -1.59 4.21
C ALA A 130 9.91 -0.13 4.44
N TYR A 131 11.19 0.13 4.27
CA TYR A 131 11.83 1.43 4.45
C TYR A 131 12.48 1.87 3.14
N GLY A 132 12.23 3.09 2.68
CA GLY A 132 12.91 3.67 1.53
C GLY A 132 12.58 5.15 1.33
N GLY A 133 13.60 6.00 1.27
CA GLY A 133 13.42 7.44 1.29
C GLY A 133 12.62 7.89 2.52
N ASP A 134 11.79 8.91 2.33
CA ASP A 134 10.86 9.42 3.37
C ASP A 134 9.59 8.55 3.54
N ILE A 135 9.63 7.27 3.16
CA ILE A 135 8.47 6.38 3.17
C ILE A 135 8.76 5.13 3.98
N THR A 136 7.92 4.92 5.00
CA THR A 136 7.84 3.68 5.77
C THR A 136 6.47 3.04 5.52
N MET A 137 6.46 1.77 5.12
CA MET A 137 5.23 1.00 4.88
C MET A 137 5.18 -0.17 5.84
N ALA A 138 4.19 -0.19 6.74
CA ALA A 138 3.90 -1.35 7.57
C ALA A 138 2.83 -2.20 6.90
N VAL A 139 3.18 -3.41 6.48
CA VAL A 139 2.27 -4.36 5.84
C VAL A 139 1.90 -5.42 6.85
N GLN A 140 0.59 -5.64 7.01
CA GLN A 140 0.03 -6.70 7.85
C GLN A 140 -0.84 -7.63 7.02
N TYR A 141 -0.71 -8.94 7.25
CA TYR A 141 -1.57 -9.94 6.64
C TYR A 141 -2.87 -10.11 7.44
N LEU A 142 -3.98 -9.75 6.82
CA LEU A 142 -5.30 -9.87 7.43
C LEU A 142 -5.86 -11.29 7.24
N LYS A 143 -6.44 -11.86 8.31
CA LYS A 143 -7.09 -13.19 8.29
C LYS A 143 -8.40 -13.22 7.49
N SER A 144 -9.00 -12.06 7.27
CA SER A 144 -10.28 -11.89 6.57
C SER A 144 -10.23 -10.67 5.67
N SER A 145 -11.01 -10.70 4.58
CA SER A 145 -11.07 -9.57 3.65
C SER A 145 -11.62 -8.32 4.37
N PRO A 146 -10.91 -7.19 4.33
CA PRO A 146 -11.37 -5.93 4.89
C PRO A 146 -12.62 -5.45 4.14
N ARG A 147 -13.55 -4.83 4.86
CA ARG A 147 -14.74 -4.18 4.31
C ARG A 147 -14.41 -2.72 3.97
N PRO A 148 -15.10 -2.09 3.01
CA PRO A 148 -14.88 -0.69 2.65
C PRO A 148 -14.96 0.30 3.83
N ASN A 149 -15.71 -0.04 4.88
CA ASN A 149 -15.84 0.78 6.08
C ASN A 149 -14.65 0.67 7.05
N ASP A 150 -13.78 -0.33 6.87
CA ASP A 150 -12.61 -0.55 7.74
C ASP A 150 -11.46 0.45 7.45
N ALA A 151 -11.58 1.28 6.41
CA ALA A 151 -10.58 2.26 5.98
C ALA A 151 -10.87 3.72 6.38
N ARG A 152 -11.88 3.97 7.23
CA ARG A 152 -12.17 5.32 7.72
C ARG A 152 -11.43 5.52 9.04
N HIS A 153 -10.31 6.24 9.00
CA HIS A 153 -9.63 6.78 10.19
C HIS A 153 -9.83 8.29 10.24
#